data_AF-A0A8T3V0Q8-F1
#
_entry.id   AF-A0A8T3V0Q8-F1
#
_cell.length_a   1.000
_cell.length_b   1.000
_cell.length_c   1.000
_cell.angle_alpha   90.00
_cell.angle_beta   90.00
_cell.angle_gamma   90.00
#
_symmetry.space_group_name_H-M   'P 1'
#
loop_
_entity.id
_entity.type
_entity.pdbx_description
1 polymer ?
#
loop_
_entity_poly.entity_id
_entity_poly.type
_entity_poly.pdbx_seq_one_letter_code
_entity_poly.pdbx_strand_id
1 'polypeptide(L)'
;IGKNSSKIAYGSKETKNAINLGAVSELLVLDTKVADENMGDLMDMVENMKGEVMVISSEHEGGKQLESLGGMAAILRYEIA
;
A
#
# COMPACT_ATOMS: atom_id res chain seq x y z
N ILE A 1 14.91 -14.86 -2.65
CA ILE A 1 14.35 -13.50 -2.81
C ILE A 1 14.33 -12.85 -1.43
N GLY A 2 15.03 -11.74 -1.19
CA GLY A 2 15.14 -11.22 0.19
C GLY A 2 16.30 -10.25 0.44
N LYS A 3 16.41 -9.19 -0.36
CA LYS A 3 17.34 -8.09 -0.11
C LYS A 3 16.68 -6.75 -0.43
N ASN A 4 15.56 -6.43 0.23
CA ASN A 4 15.04 -5.05 0.31
C ASN A 4 13.89 -4.87 1.32
N SER A 5 13.91 -5.55 2.47
CA SER A 5 12.85 -5.38 3.48
C SER A 5 12.63 -3.93 3.91
N SER A 6 13.66 -3.07 3.78
CA SER A 6 13.56 -1.66 4.12
C SER A 6 12.77 -0.79 3.14
N LYS A 7 12.43 -1.29 1.95
CA LYS A 7 11.65 -0.57 0.93
C LYS A 7 10.21 -1.06 0.85
N ILE A 8 9.66 -1.54 1.96
CA ILE A 8 8.30 -2.04 2.03
C ILE A 8 7.64 -1.43 3.27
N ALA A 9 6.43 -0.92 3.11
CA ALA A 9 5.55 -0.55 4.21
C ALA A 9 4.34 -1.48 4.21
N TYR A 10 3.85 -1.87 5.38
CA TYR A 10 2.66 -2.71 5.51
C TYR A 10 1.81 -2.23 6.68
N GLY A 11 0.51 -2.51 6.60
CA GLY A 11 -0.45 -2.05 7.59
C GLY A 11 -0.80 -0.57 7.41
N SER A 12 -1.93 -0.18 8.01
CA SER A 12 -2.53 1.12 7.71
C SER A 12 -1.68 2.32 8.13
N LYS A 13 -1.00 2.24 9.29
CA LYS A 13 -0.23 3.36 9.84
C LYS A 13 1.04 3.64 9.02
N GLU A 14 1.86 2.62 8.79
CA GLU A 14 3.12 2.78 8.06
C GLU A 14 2.88 3.12 6.59
N THR A 15 1.89 2.48 5.97
CA THR A 15 1.55 2.77 4.57
C THR A 15 1.03 4.20 4.39
N LYS A 16 0.16 4.70 5.29
CA LYS A 16 -0.27 6.11 5.27
C LYS A 16 0.90 7.07 5.44
N ASN A 17 1.85 6.77 6.34
CA ASN A 17 3.05 7.59 6.50
C ASN A 17 3.87 7.63 5.20
N ALA A 18 4.06 6.47 4.55
CA ALA A 18 4.76 6.38 3.27
C ALA A 18 4.10 7.20 2.16
N ILE A 19 2.77 7.18 2.07
CA ILE A 19 1.98 7.95 1.11
C ILE A 19 2.20 9.45 1.34
N ASN A 20 2.04 9.92 2.58
CA ASN A 20 2.23 11.32 2.94
C ASN A 20 3.65 11.84 2.63
N LEU A 21 4.66 10.96 2.75
CA LEU A 21 6.04 11.30 2.42
C LEU A 21 6.33 11.25 0.92
N GLY A 22 5.41 10.75 0.08
CA GLY A 22 5.63 10.52 -1.35
C GLY A 22 6.65 9.43 -1.66
N ALA A 23 6.89 8.56 -0.68
CA ALA A 23 7.83 7.45 -0.78
C ALA A 23 7.25 6.27 -1.58
N VAL A 24 5.93 6.22 -1.78
CA VAL A 24 5.26 5.08 -2.44
C VAL A 24 5.54 5.05 -3.93
N SER A 25 6.05 3.91 -4.40
CA SER A 25 6.15 3.55 -5.82
C SER A 25 4.92 2.78 -6.28
N GLU A 26 4.47 1.82 -5.48
CA GLU A 26 3.34 0.94 -5.77
C GLU A 26 2.55 0.72 -4.47
N LEU A 27 1.25 0.99 -4.49
CA LEU A 27 0.30 0.76 -3.40
C LEU A 27 -0.52 -0.49 -3.71
N LEU A 28 -0.50 -1.46 -2.81
CA LEU A 28 -1.38 -2.64 -2.85
C LEU A 28 -2.46 -2.48 -1.79
N VAL A 29 -3.72 -2.62 -2.20
CA VAL A 29 -4.88 -2.44 -1.32
C VAL A 29 -5.93 -3.50 -1.61
N LEU A 30 -6.57 -4.02 -0.56
CA LEU A 30 -7.67 -4.96 -0.74
C LEU A 30 -8.92 -4.29 -1.29
N ASP A 31 -9.67 -5.00 -2.13
CA ASP A 31 -10.99 -4.57 -2.62
C ASP A 31 -11.93 -4.16 -1.48
N THR A 32 -11.89 -4.90 -0.37
CA THR A 32 -12.69 -4.65 0.84
C THR A 32 -12.34 -3.34 1.57
N LYS A 33 -11.18 -2.74 1.26
CA LYS A 33 -10.70 -1.48 1.84
C LYS A 33 -10.94 -0.28 0.93
N VAL A 34 -11.25 -0.49 -0.34
CA VAL A 34 -11.49 0.59 -1.30
C VAL A 34 -12.73 1.40 -0.94
N ALA A 35 -13.74 0.76 -0.32
CA ALA A 35 -14.98 1.40 0.10
C ALA A 35 -14.84 2.31 1.36
N ASP A 36 -13.68 2.36 2.00
CA ASP A 36 -13.41 3.25 3.13
C ASP A 36 -13.29 4.69 2.65
N GLU A 37 -14.00 5.63 3.28
CA GLU A 37 -14.04 7.05 2.86
C GLU A 37 -12.66 7.69 2.74
N ASN A 38 -11.68 7.25 3.54
CA ASN A 38 -10.32 7.82 3.51
C ASN A 38 -9.42 7.19 2.44
N MET A 39 -9.83 6.07 1.84
CA MET A 39 -8.96 5.33 0.93
C MET A 39 -8.88 6.00 -0.45
N GLY A 40 -9.97 6.62 -0.92
CA GLY A 40 -9.99 7.36 -2.18
C GLY A 40 -8.92 8.45 -2.22
N ASP A 41 -8.89 9.32 -1.20
CA ASP A 41 -7.89 10.40 -1.10
C ASP A 41 -6.44 9.87 -1.06
N LEU A 42 -6.22 8.72 -0.43
CA LEU A 42 -4.90 8.08 -0.35
C LEU A 42 -4.46 7.51 -1.70
N MET A 43 -5.36 6.89 -2.45
CA MET A 43 -5.09 6.41 -3.80
C MET A 43 -4.78 7.58 -4.74
N ASP A 44 -5.61 8.62 -4.70
CA ASP A 44 -5.39 9.84 -5.48
C ASP A 44 -4.04 10.47 -5.16
N MET A 45 -3.64 10.54 -3.88
CA MET A 45 -2.32 11.05 -3.50
C MET A 45 -1.18 10.24 -4.11
N VAL A 46 -1.27 8.91 -4.09
CA VAL A 46 -0.26 8.03 -4.69
C VAL A 46 -0.15 8.28 -6.19
N GLU A 47 -1.28 8.32 -6.91
CA GLU A 47 -1.31 8.56 -8.35
C GLU A 47 -0.78 9.95 -8.72
N ASN A 48 -1.17 10.99 -7.97
CA ASN A 48 -0.66 12.37 -8.14
C ASN A 48 0.87 12.44 -7.96
N MET A 49 1.41 11.61 -7.07
CA MET A 49 2.85 11.50 -6.84
C MET A 49 3.53 10.54 -7.84
N LYS A 50 2.86 10.12 -8.91
CA LYS A 50 3.32 9.17 -9.94
C LYS A 50 3.60 7.76 -9.41
N GLY A 51 2.90 7.36 -8.36
CA GLY A 51 2.87 5.96 -7.89
C GLY A 51 1.79 5.18 -8.60
N GLU A 52 1.89 3.86 -8.57
CA GLU A 52 0.89 2.94 -9.10
C GLU A 52 -0.03 2.44 -7.97
N VAL A 53 -1.32 2.27 -8.24
CA VAL A 53 -2.28 1.69 -7.30
C VAL A 53 -2.82 0.39 -7.86
N MET A 54 -2.68 -0.70 -7.11
CA MET A 54 -3.16 -2.03 -7.45
C MET A 54 -4.17 -2.52 -6.42
N VAL A 55 -5.40 -2.80 -6.89
CA VAL A 55 -6.46 -3.39 -6.06
C VAL A 55 -6.38 -4.91 -6.13
N ILE A 56 -6.27 -5.56 -4.98
CA ILE A 56 -6.14 -7.01 -4.83
C ILE A 56 -7.46 -7.58 -4.30
N SER A 57 -7.98 -8.62 -4.96
CA SER A 57 -9.15 -9.34 -4.45
C SER A 57 -8.78 -10.16 -3.20
N SER A 58 -9.56 -9.98 -2.15
CA SER A 58 -9.51 -10.71 -0.87
C SER A 58 -9.83 -12.21 -1.00
N GLU A 59 -10.39 -12.66 -2.12
CA GLU A 59 -10.82 -14.05 -2.33
C GLU A 59 -9.67 -15.01 -2.65
N HIS A 60 -8.55 -14.49 -3.18
CA HIS A 60 -7.40 -15.30 -3.58
C HIS A 60 -6.27 -15.28 -2.52
N GLU A 61 -5.31 -16.20 -2.62
CA GLU A 61 -4.24 -16.36 -1.63
C GLU A 61 -3.41 -15.09 -1.40
N GLY A 62 -3.21 -14.27 -2.44
CA GLY A 62 -2.53 -12.97 -2.32
C GLY A 62 -3.32 -11.97 -1.47
N GLY A 63 -4.65 -11.95 -1.61
CA GLY A 63 -5.53 -11.12 -0.80
C GLY A 63 -5.53 -11.52 0.67
N LYS A 64 -5.61 -12.82 0.97
CA LYS A 64 -5.56 -13.34 2.35
C LYS A 64 -4.23 -13.01 3.06
N GLN A 65 -3.12 -13.05 2.31
CA GLN A 65 -1.81 -12.64 2.83
C GLN A 65 -1.78 -11.13 3.12
N LEU A 66 -2.27 -10.31 2.18
CA LEU A 66 -2.35 -8.86 2.37
C LEU A 66 -3.28 -8.47 3.52
N GLU A 67 -4.39 -9.19 3.71
CA GLU A 67 -5.30 -9.05 4.83
C GLU A 67 -4.58 -9.28 6.17
N SER A 68 -3.78 -10.35 6.25
CA SER A 68 -2.95 -10.64 7.43
C SER A 68 -1.89 -9.57 7.73
N LEU A 69 -1.53 -8.76 6.74
CA LEU A 69 -0.62 -7.62 6.85
C LEU A 69 -1.36 -6.29 7.14
N GLY A 70 -2.67 -6.33 7.36
CA GLY A 70 -3.50 -5.15 7.67
C GLY A 70 -4.29 -4.58 6.49
N GLY A 71 -4.37 -5.32 5.38
CA GLY A 71 -5.21 -5.02 4.22
C GLY A 71 -4.64 -4.00 3.24
N MET A 72 -3.42 -3.53 3.49
CA MET A 72 -2.69 -2.63 2.59
C MET A 72 -1.17 -2.76 2.81
N ALA A 73 -0.42 -2.59 1.72
CA ALA A 73 1.02 -2.60 1.69
C ALA A 73 1.52 -1.65 0.59
N ALA A 74 2.77 -1.22 0.66
CA ALA A 74 3.38 -0.39 -0.37
C ALA A 74 4.83 -0.77 -0.61
N ILE A 75 5.22 -0.72 -1.88
CA ILE A 75 6.62 -0.74 -2.31
C ILE A 75 7.10 0.70 -2.36
N LEU A 76 8.27 0.94 -1.77
CA LEU A 76 8.81 2.28 -1.59
C LEU A 76 9.95 2.56 -2.58
N ARG A 77 10.02 3.81 -3.03
CA ARG A 77 11.10 4.35 -3.86
C ARG A 77 12.41 4.41 -3.06
N TYR A 78 12.29 4.83 -1.80
CA TYR A 78 13.38 4.97 -0.83
C TYR A 78 12.91 4.52 0.56
N GLU A 79 13.88 4.18 1.41
CA GLU A 79 13.62 3.75 2.78
C GLU A 79 13.08 4.92 3.62
N ILE A 80 12.07 4.67 4.44
CA ILE A 80 11.50 5.63 5.40
C ILE A 80 11.84 5.14 6.80
N ALA A 81 12.44 6.02 7.60
CA ALA A 81 12.96 5.74 8.95
C ALA A 81 11.91 5.92 10.05
#